data_AF-A0A7S2MG34-F1
#
_entry.id   AF-A0A7S2MG34-F1
#
_cell.length_a   1.000
_cell.length_b   1.000
_cell.length_c   1.000
_cell.angle_alpha   90.00
_cell.angle_beta   90.00
_cell.angle_gamma   90.00
#
_symmetry.space_group_name_H-M   'P 1'
#
loop_
_entity.id
_entity.type
_entity.pdbx_description
1 polymer ?
#
loop_
_entity_poly.entity_id
_entity_poly.type
_entity_poly.pdbx_seq_one_letter_code
_entity_poly.pdbx_strand_id
1 'polypeptide(L)'
;MLKYDDVLDSIDLKVDYCMSEFSLDEHGWNLIAVNHYELCAQDHLESKEWWPFVHCMYGLQACLSYNTTNASAAANLTCSSADSGSDDDMTLSGGDMKKLATTSCDCSLEGAVDFCATEHTSTTLEKLTDCAYSNEGHELAVASKKIAERVNGGDPLWIKVNNMTISLSKDEPSEIASWAETVLSAVCNAIDLTGGLMPKHCSRS
;
A
#
# COMPACT_ATOMS: atom_id res chain seq x y z
N MET A 1 -15.10 13.07 3.83
CA MET A 1 -16.39 12.34 3.96
C MET A 1 -16.74 11.80 2.58
N LEU A 2 -16.12 10.69 2.17
CA LEU A 2 -16.39 10.04 0.89
C LEU A 2 -17.53 9.05 1.12
N LYS A 3 -18.63 9.25 0.39
CA LYS A 3 -19.84 8.44 0.42
C LYS A 3 -19.81 7.55 -0.82
N TYR A 4 -19.59 6.24 -0.68
CA TYR A 4 -19.99 5.19 -1.66
C TYR A 4 -19.69 5.44 -3.15
N ASP A 5 -18.68 6.25 -3.46
CA ASP A 5 -18.32 6.62 -4.84
C ASP A 5 -17.08 5.84 -5.32
N ASP A 6 -16.42 5.09 -4.43
CA ASP A 6 -15.15 4.41 -4.68
C ASP A 6 -15.35 2.89 -4.78
N VAL A 7 -14.66 2.27 -5.72
CA VAL A 7 -14.64 0.81 -5.95
C VAL A 7 -14.20 0.06 -4.71
N LEU A 8 -13.34 0.67 -3.90
CA LEU A 8 -12.82 0.11 -2.66
C LEU A 8 -13.90 -0.11 -1.59
N ASP A 9 -15.00 0.65 -1.60
CA ASP A 9 -16.13 0.43 -0.69
C ASP A 9 -16.95 -0.82 -1.06
N SER A 10 -16.72 -1.37 -2.26
CA SER A 10 -17.52 -2.47 -2.84
C SER A 10 -16.75 -3.79 -2.95
N ILE A 11 -15.51 -3.84 -2.46
CA ILE A 11 -14.66 -5.03 -2.50
C ILE A 11 -14.01 -5.30 -1.14
N ASP A 12 -13.72 -6.56 -0.85
CA ASP A 12 -12.77 -6.96 0.19
C ASP A 12 -11.37 -6.92 -0.42
N LEU A 13 -10.68 -5.79 -0.30
CA LEU A 13 -9.29 -5.66 -0.74
C LEU A 13 -8.36 -6.30 0.27
N LYS A 14 -7.40 -7.09 -0.22
CA LYS A 14 -6.27 -7.60 0.55
C LYS A 14 -4.99 -7.51 -0.27
N VAL A 15 -3.91 -7.15 0.40
CA VAL A 15 -2.56 -7.10 -0.14
C VAL A 15 -1.70 -8.10 0.61
N ASP A 16 -0.92 -8.85 -0.14
CA ASP A 16 0.01 -9.84 0.39
C ASP A 16 1.44 -9.54 -0.06
N TYR A 17 2.37 -9.60 0.87
CA TYR A 17 3.75 -9.13 0.66
C TYR A 17 4.73 -10.27 0.45
N CYS A 18 5.54 -10.15 -0.61
CA CYS A 18 6.68 -11.05 -0.83
C CYS A 18 7.84 -10.64 0.08
N MET A 19 8.17 -11.49 1.06
CA MET A 19 9.31 -11.31 1.98
C MET A 19 10.35 -12.40 1.74
N SER A 20 10.68 -12.62 0.47
CA SER A 20 11.77 -13.52 0.06
C SER A 20 13.12 -12.84 0.24
N GLU A 21 14.21 -13.61 0.27
CA GLU A 21 15.57 -13.06 0.40
C GLU A 21 15.89 -12.04 -0.70
N PHE A 22 15.46 -12.28 -1.94
CA PHE A 22 15.63 -11.35 -3.05
C PHE A 22 14.96 -9.99 -2.80
N SER A 23 13.73 -9.99 -2.28
CA SER A 23 12.99 -8.76 -1.95
C SER A 23 13.70 -7.96 -0.84
N LEU A 24 14.28 -8.65 0.14
CA LEU A 24 15.03 -8.02 1.23
C LEU A 24 16.40 -7.49 0.79
N ASP A 25 17.06 -8.15 -0.16
CA ASP A 25 18.31 -7.67 -0.74
C ASP A 25 18.10 -6.40 -1.57
N GLU A 26 16.95 -6.26 -2.24
CA GLU A 26 16.59 -5.10 -3.06
C GLU A 26 16.10 -3.91 -2.21
N HIS A 27 15.16 -4.14 -1.30
CA HIS A 27 14.46 -3.06 -0.59
C HIS A 27 14.94 -2.85 0.86
N GLY A 28 15.84 -3.71 1.34
CA GLY A 28 16.41 -3.65 2.69
C GLY A 28 15.52 -4.24 3.77
N TRP A 29 16.10 -4.41 4.97
CA TRP A 29 15.46 -5.09 6.09
C TRP A 29 14.28 -4.34 6.71
N ASN A 30 14.21 -3.02 6.53
CA ASN A 30 13.08 -2.22 6.99
C ASN A 30 11.76 -2.63 6.35
N LEU A 31 11.79 -3.26 5.16
CA LEU A 31 10.62 -3.80 4.49
C LEU A 31 9.80 -4.73 5.38
N ILE A 32 10.45 -5.49 6.27
CA ILE A 32 9.74 -6.38 7.20
C ILE A 32 8.84 -5.58 8.13
N ALA A 33 9.40 -4.51 8.72
CA ALA A 33 8.64 -3.67 9.65
C ALA A 33 7.55 -2.88 8.92
N VAL A 34 7.81 -2.39 7.71
CA VAL A 34 6.79 -1.78 6.82
C VAL A 34 5.62 -2.73 6.62
N ASN A 35 5.89 -3.95 6.13
CA ASN A 35 4.84 -4.94 5.87
C ASN A 35 4.04 -5.28 7.14
N HIS A 36 4.69 -5.33 8.30
CA HIS A 36 3.98 -5.55 9.57
C HIS A 36 3.00 -4.42 9.89
N TYR A 37 3.40 -3.15 9.74
CA TYR A 37 2.52 -2.01 9.93
C TYR A 37 1.32 -2.04 8.98
N GLU A 38 1.57 -2.31 7.70
CA GLU A 38 0.54 -2.36 6.66
C GLU A 38 -0.43 -3.53 6.87
N LEU A 39 0.07 -4.72 7.23
CA LEU A 39 -0.76 -5.88 7.55
C LEU A 39 -1.59 -5.70 8.82
N CYS A 40 -1.03 -5.05 9.85
CA CYS A 40 -1.77 -4.71 11.06
C CYS A 40 -2.90 -3.70 10.78
N ALA A 41 -2.64 -2.69 9.93
CA ALA A 41 -3.68 -1.77 9.49
C ALA A 41 -4.76 -2.52 8.69
N GLN A 42 -4.37 -3.41 7.78
CA GLN A 42 -5.31 -4.22 7.00
C GLN A 42 -6.19 -5.14 7.86
N ASP A 43 -5.65 -5.72 8.94
CA ASP A 43 -6.40 -6.62 9.81
C ASP A 43 -7.37 -5.87 10.75
N HIS A 44 -6.98 -4.71 11.26
CA HIS A 44 -7.72 -4.00 12.31
C HIS A 44 -8.65 -2.90 11.82
N LEU A 45 -8.54 -2.49 10.56
CA LEU A 45 -9.29 -1.36 10.00
C LEU A 45 -10.07 -1.76 8.76
N GLU A 46 -11.10 -0.96 8.43
CA GLU A 46 -11.85 -1.11 7.19
C GLU A 46 -11.00 -0.69 5.98
N SER A 47 -11.27 -1.25 4.79
CA SER A 47 -10.52 -0.94 3.55
C SER A 47 -10.45 0.54 3.21
N LYS A 48 -11.49 1.31 3.54
CA LYS A 48 -11.53 2.76 3.35
C LYS A 48 -10.54 3.55 4.24
N GLU A 49 -9.98 2.92 5.27
CA GLU A 49 -9.00 3.51 6.18
C GLU A 49 -7.61 2.94 5.92
N TRP A 50 -7.46 1.61 5.90
CA TRP A 50 -6.13 1.02 5.77
C TRP A 50 -5.55 1.21 4.37
N TRP A 51 -6.35 1.19 3.31
CA TRP A 51 -5.80 1.34 1.96
C TRP A 51 -5.25 2.76 1.71
N PRO A 52 -5.96 3.85 2.04
CA PRO A 52 -5.37 5.19 1.96
C PRO A 52 -4.14 5.35 2.85
N PHE A 53 -4.09 4.69 4.03
CA PHE A 53 -2.90 4.62 4.87
C PHE A 53 -1.71 3.96 4.15
N VAL A 54 -1.88 2.76 3.60
CA VAL A 54 -0.84 2.04 2.84
C VAL A 54 -0.41 2.83 1.60
N HIS A 55 -1.37 3.41 0.87
CA HIS A 55 -1.06 4.24 -0.29
C HIS A 55 -0.25 5.50 0.08
N CYS A 56 -0.52 6.12 1.23
CA CYS A 56 0.30 7.20 1.77
C CYS A 56 1.72 6.70 2.09
N MET A 57 1.87 5.51 2.68
CA MET A 57 3.18 4.92 2.96
C MET A 57 3.98 4.65 1.68
N TYR A 58 3.37 4.11 0.62
CA TYR A 58 4.02 3.97 -0.69
C TYR A 58 4.47 5.31 -1.26
N GLY A 59 3.65 6.35 -1.13
CA GLY A 59 4.04 7.71 -1.50
C GLY A 59 5.27 8.21 -0.73
N LEU A 60 5.49 7.73 0.49
CA LEU A 60 6.62 8.07 1.34
C LEU A 60 7.71 6.98 1.37
N GLN A 61 7.77 6.08 0.39
CA GLN A 61 8.61 4.88 0.44
C GLN A 61 10.08 5.15 0.74
N ALA A 62 10.63 6.26 0.24
CA ALA A 62 12.01 6.66 0.51
C ALA A 62 12.27 6.87 2.01
N CYS A 63 11.29 7.37 2.76
CA CYS A 63 11.41 7.55 4.22
C CYS A 63 11.36 6.22 4.98
N LEU A 64 10.70 5.20 4.43
CA LEU A 64 10.52 3.89 5.07
C LEU A 64 11.84 3.13 5.23
N SER A 65 12.84 3.41 4.40
CA SER A 65 14.19 2.83 4.49
C SER A 65 15.00 3.31 5.70
N TYR A 66 14.51 4.30 6.47
CA TYR A 66 15.25 4.90 7.57
C TYR A 66 14.55 4.74 8.91
N ASN A 67 15.23 4.16 9.89
CA ASN A 67 14.68 4.01 11.25
C ASN A 67 14.67 5.31 12.07
N THR A 68 15.37 6.37 11.63
CA THR A 68 15.44 7.63 12.37
C THR A 68 15.56 8.82 11.42
N THR A 69 15.03 9.97 11.83
CA THR A 69 15.17 11.26 11.13
C THR A 69 16.63 11.63 10.88
N ASN A 70 17.52 11.31 11.81
CA ASN A 70 18.94 11.64 11.68
C ASN A 70 19.59 10.87 10.52
N ALA A 71 19.18 9.61 10.32
CA ALA A 71 19.68 8.78 9.24
C ALA A 71 19.19 9.25 7.87
N SER A 72 17.91 9.62 7.75
CA SER A 72 17.35 10.18 6.52
C SER A 72 17.90 11.58 6.22
N ALA A 73 18.04 12.43 7.25
CA ALA A 73 18.65 13.75 7.10
C ALA A 73 20.12 13.67 6.64
N ALA A 74 20.88 12.68 7.12
CA ALA A 74 22.25 12.43 6.64
C ALA A 74 22.30 12.03 5.15
N ALA A 75 21.21 11.45 4.63
CA ALA A 75 21.01 11.18 3.21
C ALA A 75 20.36 12.35 2.43
N ASN A 76 20.15 13.50 3.07
CA ASN A 76 19.43 14.67 2.54
C ASN A 76 17.97 14.37 2.14
N LEU A 77 17.35 13.37 2.77
CA LEU A 77 15.97 13.00 2.46
C LEU A 77 14.98 13.76 3.35
N THR A 78 13.86 14.16 2.76
CA THR A 78 12.73 14.82 3.43
C THR A 78 11.41 14.17 3.02
N CYS A 79 10.33 14.33 3.80
CA CYS A 79 9.03 13.79 3.37
C CYS A 79 8.53 14.43 2.08
N SER A 80 8.81 15.71 1.82
CA SER A 80 8.42 16.36 0.56
C SER A 80 9.17 15.82 -0.65
N SER A 81 10.46 15.45 -0.50
CA SER A 81 11.18 14.78 -1.57
C SER A 81 10.71 13.34 -1.75
N ALA A 82 10.43 12.62 -0.65
CA ALA A 82 9.89 11.27 -0.72
C ALA A 82 8.53 11.21 -1.44
N ASP A 83 7.59 12.08 -1.04
CA ASP A 83 6.23 12.16 -1.60
C ASP A 83 6.19 12.54 -3.08
N SER A 84 7.26 13.14 -3.61
CA SER A 84 7.34 13.44 -5.04
C SER A 84 7.44 12.18 -5.91
N GLY A 85 7.81 11.04 -5.32
CA GLY A 85 8.06 9.80 -6.04
C GLY A 85 9.28 9.86 -6.96
N SER A 86 10.12 10.90 -6.94
CA SER A 86 11.24 11.07 -7.91
C SER A 86 12.21 9.89 -7.95
N ASP A 87 12.29 9.14 -6.86
CA ASP A 87 13.18 8.01 -6.67
C ASP A 87 12.49 6.66 -6.97
N ASP A 88 11.20 6.68 -7.31
CA ASP A 88 10.42 5.54 -7.79
C ASP A 88 10.57 5.42 -9.32
N ASP A 89 10.80 4.21 -9.83
CA ASP A 89 10.89 3.91 -11.27
C ASP A 89 9.64 4.37 -12.04
N MET A 90 8.48 4.44 -11.38
CA MET A 90 7.21 4.91 -11.92
C MET A 90 6.87 6.36 -11.56
N THR A 91 7.70 7.02 -10.74
CA THR A 91 7.45 8.38 -10.23
C THR A 91 6.06 8.55 -9.61
N LEU A 92 5.63 7.57 -8.82
CA LEU A 92 4.34 7.62 -8.14
C LEU A 92 4.41 8.58 -6.97
N SER A 93 3.91 9.80 -7.17
CA SER A 93 3.74 10.75 -6.08
C SER A 93 2.64 10.29 -5.13
N GLY A 94 2.84 10.50 -3.82
CA GLY A 94 1.75 10.37 -2.87
C GLY A 94 0.65 11.42 -3.09
N GLY A 95 -0.56 11.13 -2.62
CA GLY A 95 -1.71 12.03 -2.74
C GLY A 95 -1.67 13.23 -1.76
N ASP A 96 -0.69 13.27 -0.86
CA ASP A 96 -0.71 14.10 0.35
C ASP A 96 0.22 15.34 0.29
N MET A 97 0.81 15.65 -0.87
CA MET A 97 1.69 16.81 -1.10
C MET A 97 1.24 18.12 -0.41
N LYS A 98 -0.05 18.44 -0.48
CA LYS A 98 -0.56 19.70 0.09
C LYS A 98 -0.49 19.76 1.62
N LYS A 99 -0.69 18.62 2.29
CA LYS A 99 -0.62 18.54 3.76
C LYS A 99 0.83 18.44 4.21
N LEU A 100 1.66 17.66 3.50
CA LEU A 100 3.10 17.58 3.74
C LEU A 100 3.80 18.93 3.58
N ALA A 101 3.37 19.77 2.64
CA ALA A 101 3.90 21.13 2.50
C ALA A 101 3.60 22.05 3.70
N THR A 102 2.63 21.70 4.54
CA THR A 102 2.20 22.50 5.70
C THR A 102 2.56 21.88 7.06
N THR A 103 3.04 20.64 7.09
CA THR A 103 3.33 19.86 8.31
C THR A 103 4.81 19.50 8.37
N SER A 104 5.43 19.56 9.55
CA SER A 104 6.77 18.98 9.76
C SER A 104 6.66 17.46 9.88
N CYS A 105 6.60 16.76 8.75
CA CYS A 105 6.66 15.31 8.74
C CYS A 105 8.09 14.83 9.09
N ASP A 106 8.17 13.76 9.90
CA ASP A 106 9.42 13.06 10.18
C ASP A 106 9.66 12.01 9.09
N CYS A 107 10.75 12.17 8.33
CA CYS A 107 11.14 11.19 7.32
C CYS A 107 11.88 10.02 7.97
N SER A 108 11.13 9.17 8.65
CA SER A 108 11.57 7.89 9.19
C SER A 108 10.43 6.88 9.02
N LEU A 109 10.70 5.59 9.25
CA LEU A 109 9.67 4.56 9.21
C LEU A 109 8.49 4.92 10.12
N GLU A 110 8.75 5.19 11.41
CA GLU A 110 7.70 5.54 12.36
C GLU A 110 7.10 6.92 12.08
N GLY A 111 7.89 7.87 11.60
CA GLY A 111 7.40 9.20 11.23
C GLY A 111 6.43 9.18 10.05
N ALA A 112 6.72 8.35 9.03
CA ALA A 112 5.82 8.12 7.90
C ALA A 112 4.56 7.37 8.34
N VAL A 113 4.70 6.32 9.17
CA VAL A 113 3.54 5.58 9.72
C VAL A 113 2.65 6.52 10.53
N ASP A 114 3.21 7.34 11.42
CA ASP A 114 2.43 8.27 12.26
C ASP A 114 1.69 9.32 11.42
N PHE A 115 2.38 9.89 10.43
CA PHE A 115 1.78 10.84 9.49
C PHE A 115 0.61 10.18 8.75
N CYS A 116 0.84 9.05 8.09
CA CYS A 116 -0.19 8.38 7.30
C CYS A 116 -1.36 7.89 8.18
N ALA A 117 -1.08 7.38 9.38
CA ALA A 117 -2.11 6.93 10.31
C ALA A 117 -2.99 8.09 10.77
N THR A 118 -2.38 9.24 11.11
CA THR A 118 -3.08 10.46 11.52
C THR A 118 -3.98 11.00 10.41
N GLU A 119 -3.54 10.93 9.16
CA GLU A 119 -4.27 11.52 8.05
C GLU A 119 -5.42 10.66 7.53
N HIS A 120 -5.28 9.32 7.60
CA HIS A 120 -6.16 8.40 6.87
C HIS A 120 -6.93 7.42 7.74
N THR A 121 -6.59 7.30 9.03
CA THR A 121 -7.16 6.26 9.89
C THR A 121 -7.71 6.82 11.19
N SER A 122 -8.52 6.01 11.86
CA SER A 122 -8.95 6.22 13.25
C SER A 122 -8.00 5.62 14.30
N THR A 123 -6.87 5.04 13.88
CA THR A 123 -5.85 4.48 14.77
C THR A 123 -4.69 5.44 15.00
N THR A 124 -3.64 4.98 15.67
CA THR A 124 -2.46 5.77 16.07
C THR A 124 -1.21 4.96 15.82
N LEU A 125 -0.05 5.61 15.70
CA LEU A 125 1.25 4.93 15.66
C LEU A 125 1.37 3.90 16.79
N GLU A 126 1.11 4.27 18.05
CA GLU A 126 1.25 3.36 19.21
C GLU A 126 0.53 2.02 19.03
N LYS A 127 -0.77 2.04 18.69
CA LYS A 127 -1.54 0.83 18.43
C LYS A 127 -1.02 0.00 17.26
N LEU A 128 -0.60 0.66 16.19
CA LEU A 128 -0.04 -0.02 15.03
C LEU A 128 1.32 -0.66 15.38
N THR A 129 2.15 0.04 16.15
CA THR A 129 3.45 -0.44 16.66
C THR A 129 3.25 -1.65 17.58
N ASP A 130 2.26 -1.58 18.47
CA ASP A 130 1.90 -2.70 19.35
C ASP A 130 1.59 -3.96 18.55
N CYS A 131 0.79 -3.85 17.47
CA CYS A 131 0.52 -4.98 16.60
C CYS A 131 1.77 -5.39 15.79
N ALA A 132 2.45 -4.45 15.15
CA ALA A 132 3.54 -4.72 14.22
C ALA A 132 4.73 -5.45 14.88
N TYR A 133 4.97 -5.21 16.17
CA TYR A 133 6.02 -5.87 16.94
C TYR A 133 5.51 -7.00 17.86
N SER A 134 4.25 -7.39 17.73
CA SER A 134 3.69 -8.54 18.46
C SER A 134 3.79 -9.85 17.68
N ASN A 135 3.41 -10.94 18.33
CA ASN A 135 3.21 -12.23 17.67
C ASN A 135 2.11 -12.18 16.59
N GLU A 136 1.09 -11.34 16.78
CA GLU A 136 0.00 -11.17 15.82
C GLU A 136 0.53 -10.61 14.49
N GLY A 137 1.28 -9.51 14.54
CA GLY A 137 1.94 -8.94 13.35
C GLY A 137 2.85 -9.95 12.65
N HIS A 138 3.58 -10.77 13.42
CA HIS A 138 4.39 -11.85 12.86
C HIS A 138 3.56 -12.95 12.18
N GLU A 139 2.47 -13.40 12.80
CA GLU A 139 1.59 -14.42 12.22
C GLU A 139 0.91 -13.93 10.93
N LEU A 140 0.48 -12.66 10.91
CA LEU A 140 -0.03 -12.00 9.71
C LEU A 140 1.02 -12.00 8.59
N ALA A 141 2.26 -11.62 8.90
CA ALA A 141 3.36 -11.60 7.93
C ALA A 141 3.68 -13.00 7.38
N VAL A 142 3.69 -14.03 8.22
CA VAL A 142 3.91 -15.42 7.80
C VAL A 142 2.78 -15.91 6.88
N ALA A 143 1.52 -15.61 7.22
CA ALA A 143 0.37 -15.97 6.40
C ALA A 143 0.41 -15.27 5.04
N SER A 144 0.72 -13.97 5.05
CA SER A 144 0.80 -13.13 3.87
C SER A 144 1.90 -13.60 2.90
N LYS A 145 3.12 -13.82 3.44
CA LYS A 145 4.25 -14.39 2.68
C LYS A 145 3.87 -15.68 1.96
N LYS A 146 3.20 -16.60 2.66
CA LYS A 146 2.77 -17.88 2.08
C LYS A 146 1.78 -17.71 0.92
N ILE A 147 0.95 -16.67 0.94
CA ILE A 147 0.04 -16.36 -0.17
C ILE A 147 0.85 -15.79 -1.34
N ALA A 148 1.66 -14.76 -1.08
CA ALA A 148 2.49 -14.12 -2.11
C ALA A 148 3.44 -15.11 -2.81
N GLU A 149 4.17 -15.94 -2.05
CA GLU A 149 5.12 -16.92 -2.61
C GLU A 149 4.47 -18.00 -3.46
N ARG A 150 3.21 -18.39 -3.17
CA ARG A 150 2.47 -19.36 -4.01
C ARG A 150 2.14 -18.81 -5.40
N VAL A 151 2.14 -17.48 -5.54
CA VAL A 151 1.81 -16.79 -6.78
C VAL A 151 3.08 -16.27 -7.47
N ASN A 152 4.20 -16.18 -6.75
CA ASN A 152 5.50 -15.76 -7.25
C ASN A 152 6.09 -16.78 -8.26
N GLY A 153 5.60 -16.73 -9.49
CA GLY A 153 6.04 -17.53 -10.65
C GLY A 153 7.00 -16.80 -11.59
N GLY A 154 7.49 -15.60 -11.21
CA GLY A 154 8.41 -14.80 -12.01
C GLY A 154 7.87 -13.45 -12.52
N ASP A 155 6.59 -13.13 -12.30
CA ASP A 155 6.06 -11.79 -12.56
C ASP A 155 5.86 -11.03 -11.22
N PRO A 156 6.08 -9.70 -11.18
CA PRO A 156 6.02 -8.94 -9.93
C PRO A 156 4.59 -8.55 -9.50
N LEU A 157 3.62 -8.50 -10.43
CA LEU A 157 2.28 -7.97 -10.17
C LEU A 157 1.18 -8.97 -10.50
N TRP A 158 0.39 -9.34 -9.48
CA TRP A 158 -0.74 -10.26 -9.60
C TRP A 158 -1.94 -9.71 -8.84
N ILE A 159 -3.07 -9.56 -9.52
CA ILE A 159 -4.35 -9.27 -8.86
C ILE A 159 -5.26 -10.47 -9.02
N LYS A 160 -5.88 -10.89 -7.91
CA LYS A 160 -6.94 -11.90 -7.91
C LYS A 160 -8.29 -11.22 -7.71
N VAL A 161 -9.12 -11.24 -8.74
CA VAL A 161 -10.53 -10.85 -8.63
C VAL A 161 -11.35 -12.12 -8.55
N ASN A 162 -11.80 -12.49 -7.34
CA ASN A 162 -12.39 -13.80 -7.05
C ASN A 162 -11.45 -14.94 -7.50
N ASN A 163 -11.91 -15.80 -8.43
CA ASN A 163 -11.13 -16.92 -8.97
C ASN A 163 -10.34 -16.56 -10.24
N MET A 164 -10.38 -15.30 -10.69
CA MET A 164 -9.65 -14.83 -11.86
C MET A 164 -8.31 -14.26 -11.43
N THR A 165 -7.22 -14.75 -12.01
CA THR A 165 -5.89 -14.16 -11.83
C THR A 165 -5.62 -13.26 -13.03
N ILE A 166 -5.35 -11.99 -12.75
CA ILE A 166 -4.91 -10.99 -13.71
C ILE A 166 -3.43 -10.78 -13.44
N SER A 167 -2.63 -11.38 -14.30
CA SER A 167 -1.17 -11.28 -14.32
C SER A 167 -0.77 -10.66 -15.63
N LEU A 168 0.11 -9.68 -15.60
CA LEU A 168 0.90 -9.14 -16.72
C LEU A 168 1.40 -7.78 -16.27
N SER A 169 2.70 -7.67 -16.07
CA SER A 169 3.37 -6.37 -16.16
C SER A 169 4.84 -6.64 -16.44
N LYS A 170 5.30 -6.30 -17.63
CA LYS A 170 6.64 -5.73 -17.69
C LYS A 170 6.49 -4.32 -17.11
N ASP A 171 7.44 -3.87 -16.31
CA ASP A 171 7.42 -2.56 -15.65
C ASP A 171 7.56 -1.41 -16.67
N GLU A 172 6.53 -1.22 -17.49
CA GLU A 172 6.42 -0.26 -18.59
C GLU A 172 5.12 0.55 -18.40
N PRO A 173 5.17 1.89 -18.32
CA PRO A 173 4.01 2.71 -17.95
C PRO A 173 2.74 2.46 -18.77
N SER A 174 2.88 2.18 -20.07
CA SER A 174 1.74 1.89 -20.95
C SER A 174 1.10 0.51 -20.69
N GLU A 175 1.88 -0.46 -20.21
CA GLU A 175 1.35 -1.77 -19.82
C GLU A 175 0.60 -1.67 -18.48
N ILE A 176 1.09 -0.84 -17.56
CA ILE A 176 0.48 -0.61 -16.24
C ILE A 176 -0.90 0.04 -16.34
N ALA A 177 -1.07 1.07 -17.19
CA ALA A 177 -2.37 1.69 -17.39
C ALA A 177 -3.42 0.72 -17.95
N SER A 178 -3.03 -0.06 -18.97
CA SER A 178 -3.88 -1.10 -19.57
C SER A 178 -4.21 -2.22 -18.58
N TRP A 179 -3.24 -2.60 -17.74
CA TRP A 179 -3.43 -3.56 -16.66
C TRP A 179 -4.42 -3.04 -15.62
N ALA A 180 -4.27 -1.79 -15.16
CA ALA A 180 -5.18 -1.17 -14.20
C ALA A 180 -6.62 -1.08 -14.74
N GLU A 181 -6.80 -0.73 -16.02
CA GLU A 181 -8.11 -0.76 -16.68
C GLU A 181 -8.72 -2.18 -16.70
N THR A 182 -7.89 -3.20 -16.94
CA THR A 182 -8.31 -4.60 -16.92
C THR A 182 -8.74 -5.04 -15.52
N VAL A 183 -7.99 -4.65 -14.48
CA VAL A 183 -8.33 -4.90 -13.08
C VAL A 183 -9.66 -4.22 -12.73
N LEU A 184 -9.82 -2.94 -13.04
CA LEU A 184 -11.05 -2.19 -12.79
C LEU A 184 -12.25 -2.85 -13.47
N SER A 185 -12.12 -3.21 -14.74
CA SER A 185 -13.17 -3.90 -15.51
C SER A 185 -13.56 -5.23 -14.85
N ALA A 186 -12.59 -6.04 -14.42
CA ALA A 186 -12.86 -7.31 -13.77
C ALA A 186 -13.56 -7.13 -12.41
N VAL A 187 -13.14 -6.15 -11.61
CA VAL A 187 -13.78 -5.82 -10.33
C VAL A 187 -15.22 -5.37 -10.55
N CYS A 188 -15.45 -4.44 -11.48
CA CYS A 188 -16.79 -3.95 -11.79
C CYS A 188 -17.72 -5.10 -12.26
N ASN A 189 -17.22 -6.02 -13.09
CA ASN A 189 -17.99 -7.19 -13.51
C ASN A 189 -18.29 -8.13 -12.33
N ALA A 190 -17.36 -8.30 -11.39
CA ALA A 190 -17.58 -9.12 -10.19
C ALA A 190 -18.66 -8.52 -9.27
N ILE A 191 -18.66 -7.19 -9.10
CA ILE A 191 -19.71 -6.49 -8.33
C ILE A 191 -21.08 -6.68 -8.98
N ASP A 192 -21.17 -6.51 -10.31
CA ASP A 192 -22.42 -6.68 -11.06
C ASP A 192 -22.98 -8.12 -10.94
N LEU A 193 -22.11 -9.13 -11.12
CA LEU A 193 -22.49 -10.55 -11.02
C LEU A 193 -22.99 -10.96 -9.63
N THR A 194 -22.52 -10.28 -8.58
CA THR A 194 -22.95 -10.53 -7.19
C THR A 194 -24.18 -9.72 -6.80
N GLY A 195 -24.69 -8.85 -7.69
CA GLY A 195 -25.81 -7.95 -7.42
C GLY A 195 -25.46 -6.81 -6.46
N GLY A 196 -24.18 -6.48 -6.35
CA GLY A 196 -23.69 -5.38 -5.52
C GLY A 196 -24.11 -4.01 -6.06
N LEU A 197 -24.03 -2.98 -5.20
CA LEU A 197 -24.25 -1.61 -5.63
C LEU A 197 -23.07 -1.17 -6.50
N MET A 198 -23.33 -0.87 -7.77
CA MET A 198 -22.28 -0.49 -8.71
C MET A 198 -21.69 0.89 -8.40
N PRO A 199 -20.36 0.99 -8.19
CA PRO A 199 -19.67 2.27 -8.04
C PRO A 199 -19.84 3.15 -9.27
N LYS A 200 -19.74 4.47 -9.10
CA LYS A 200 -19.81 5.43 -10.22
C LYS A 200 -18.75 5.16 -11.29
N HIS A 201 -17.55 4.76 -10.89
CA HIS A 201 -16.46 4.41 -11.80
C HIS A 201 -16.70 3.13 -12.59
N CYS A 202 -17.65 2.29 -12.16
CA CYS A 202 -18.07 1.08 -12.86
C CYS A 202 -19.29 1.29 -13.77
N SER A 203 -20.01 2.40 -13.61
CA SER A 203 -21.16 2.72 -14.47
C SER A 203 -20.64 3.36 -15.75
N ARG A 204 -20.60 2.58 -16.84
CA ARG A 204 -20.33 3.12 -18.17
C ARG A 204 -21.38 4.20 -18.50
N SER A 205 -20.93 5.41 -18.80
CA SER A 205 -21.71 6.40 -19.54
C SER A 205 -21.96 5.93 -20.96
#